data_AF-A0A965F4K7-F1
#
_entry.id   AF-A0A965F4K7-F1
#
_cell.length_a   1.000
_cell.length_b   1.000
_cell.length_c   1.000
_cell.angle_alpha   90.00
_cell.angle_beta   90.00
_cell.angle_gamma   90.00
#
_symmetry.space_group_name_H-M   'P 1'
#
loop_
_entity.id
_entity.type
_entity.pdbx_description
1 polymer ?
#
loop_
_entity_poly.entity_id
_entity_poly.type
_entity_poly.pdbx_seq_one_letter_code
_entity_poly.pdbx_strand_id
1 'polypeptide(L)'
;MPLLGACIPGSVDPPSLPAPSRSAQATEGSPWGTNTFLHKEVEAWKREQTLTMIKGAGFVWIKQQFPWEEIEQPRKGQFFDVKYVQGTWDKFDELVRLADMSGLKMIARVDRPPAWARLDKTRPQGPPDNLNDFGDFLFLLASRYKGRVNHFQVWNEPNLGEEWTGKPDPVGYTAMLKVAYRRIKEANPHASVLAAPLAMNVELGPIHLNEMDFLDQMYLAGAKGTFDILSANAYGMDRSPTDPPSRQTLNFRR
;
A
#
# COMPACT_ATOMS: atom_id res chain seq x y z
N MET A 1 -44.04 22.21 -37.96
CA MET A 1 -42.98 23.09 -37.44
C MET A 1 -43.08 23.11 -35.92
N PRO A 2 -41.95 22.95 -35.21
CA PRO A 2 -41.90 22.47 -33.83
C PRO A 2 -41.92 23.62 -32.81
N LEU A 3 -42.41 23.36 -31.60
CA LEU A 3 -42.06 24.15 -30.42
C LEU A 3 -41.27 23.24 -29.48
N LEU A 4 -39.99 23.61 -29.34
CA LEU A 4 -38.99 22.97 -28.51
C LEU A 4 -39.41 22.96 -27.04
N GLY A 5 -39.33 21.79 -26.41
CA GLY A 5 -39.33 21.67 -24.96
C GLY A 5 -38.02 22.20 -24.40
N ALA A 6 -38.09 23.17 -23.49
CA ALA A 6 -36.94 23.65 -22.75
C ALA A 6 -36.55 22.61 -21.68
N CYS A 7 -35.38 21.99 -21.84
CA CYS A 7 -34.74 21.25 -20.76
C CYS A 7 -34.32 22.24 -19.66
N ILE A 8 -34.86 22.05 -18.45
CA ILE A 8 -34.35 22.70 -17.24
C ILE A 8 -32.99 22.06 -16.92
N PRO A 9 -31.88 22.81 -16.77
CA PRO A 9 -30.63 22.23 -16.31
C PRO A 9 -30.84 21.75 -14.88
N GLY A 10 -30.55 20.47 -14.62
CA GLY A 10 -30.58 19.90 -13.27
C GLY A 10 -29.70 20.71 -12.33
N SER A 11 -30.27 21.17 -11.24
CA SER A 11 -29.54 21.77 -10.13
C SER A 11 -28.56 20.74 -9.58
N VAL A 12 -27.27 20.96 -9.79
CA VAL A 12 -26.22 20.21 -9.10
C VAL A 12 -26.19 20.79 -7.69
N ASP A 13 -26.60 20.01 -6.69
CA ASP A 13 -26.48 20.44 -5.30
C ASP A 13 -25.01 20.78 -5.00
N PRO A 14 -24.73 21.90 -4.31
CA PRO A 14 -23.38 22.21 -3.88
C PRO A 14 -22.88 21.08 -2.97
N PRO A 15 -21.58 20.72 -3.04
CA PRO A 15 -21.03 19.67 -2.19
C PRO A 15 -21.29 20.02 -0.73
N SER A 16 -22.04 19.15 -0.05
CA SER A 16 -22.28 19.26 1.39
C SER A 16 -20.96 19.34 2.13
N LEU A 17 -20.84 20.27 3.08
CA LEU A 17 -19.68 20.37 3.97
C LEU A 17 -19.37 18.98 4.56
N PRO A 18 -18.10 18.58 4.64
CA PRO A 18 -17.74 17.30 5.22
C PRO A 18 -18.31 17.21 6.63
N ALA A 19 -18.91 16.07 6.94
CA ALA A 19 -19.36 15.74 8.29
C ALA A 19 -18.24 16.06 9.31
N PRO A 20 -18.57 16.48 10.54
CA PRO A 20 -17.59 16.75 11.57
C PRO A 20 -16.59 15.60 11.63
N SER A 21 -15.30 15.94 11.69
CA SER A 21 -14.21 14.97 11.70
C SER A 21 -14.53 13.89 12.72
N ARG A 22 -14.82 12.68 12.24
CA ARG A 22 -14.74 11.52 13.11
C ARG A 22 -13.29 11.54 13.58
N SER A 23 -13.07 11.83 14.87
CA SER A 23 -11.76 11.64 15.48
C SER A 23 -11.31 10.26 15.04
N ALA A 24 -10.17 10.17 14.35
CA ALA A 24 -9.61 8.87 14.00
C ALA A 24 -9.37 8.13 15.33
N GLN A 25 -10.29 7.24 15.69
CA GLN A 25 -10.09 6.32 16.78
C GLN A 25 -9.11 5.27 16.27
N ALA A 26 -7.82 5.58 16.30
CA ALA A 26 -6.73 4.60 16.23
C ALA A 26 -5.40 5.31 16.25
N THR A 27 -4.88 5.57 17.44
CA THR A 27 -3.54 5.15 17.88
C THR A 27 -3.40 5.55 19.33
N GLU A 28 -3.22 4.59 20.25
CA GLU A 28 -2.61 4.93 21.54
C GLU A 28 -1.21 5.49 21.25
N GLY A 29 -0.99 6.77 21.58
CA GLY A 29 0.25 7.51 21.35
C GLY A 29 0.21 8.48 20.16
N SER A 30 1.40 8.86 19.69
CA SER A 30 1.58 9.75 18.54
C SER A 30 1.04 9.12 17.25
N PRO A 31 0.30 9.84 16.39
CA PRO A 31 -0.16 9.30 15.11
C PRO A 31 0.93 9.36 14.03
N TRP A 32 2.10 9.93 14.34
CA TRP A 32 3.10 10.27 13.34
C TRP A 32 4.02 9.10 13.01
N GLY A 33 4.29 8.94 11.70
CA GLY A 33 5.26 8.00 11.19
C GLY A 33 6.01 8.52 9.97
N THR A 34 7.01 7.75 9.55
CA THR A 34 7.82 8.06 8.36
C THR A 34 7.99 6.84 7.45
N ASN A 35 8.19 7.08 6.16
CA ASN A 35 8.60 6.04 5.22
C ASN A 35 10.06 5.65 5.46
N THR A 36 10.37 4.36 5.32
CA THR A 36 11.73 3.84 5.42
C THR A 36 12.02 2.79 4.34
N PHE A 37 13.27 2.78 3.87
CA PHE A 37 13.79 1.81 2.91
C PHE A 37 15.05 1.11 3.47
N LEU A 38 15.00 0.72 4.74
CA LEU A 38 16.17 0.21 5.47
C LEU A 38 16.76 -1.07 4.86
N HIS A 39 15.97 -1.85 4.10
CA HIS A 39 16.46 -3.02 3.39
C HIS A 39 17.49 -2.70 2.29
N LYS A 40 17.51 -1.44 1.81
CA LYS A 40 18.49 -0.92 0.84
C LYS A 40 19.78 -0.43 1.49
N GLU A 41 19.77 -0.24 2.82
CA GLU A 41 20.96 0.18 3.57
C GLU A 41 21.81 -1.05 3.90
N VAL A 42 23.06 -1.01 3.46
CA VAL A 42 24.02 -2.12 3.59
C VAL A 42 24.63 -2.11 4.98
N GLU A 43 24.85 -0.93 5.56
CA GLU A 43 25.59 -0.78 6.80
C GLU A 43 24.66 -0.85 8.02
N ALA A 44 24.88 -1.83 8.90
CA ALA A 44 24.06 -2.02 10.10
C ALA A 44 23.96 -0.78 10.99
N TRP A 45 25.10 -0.09 11.21
CA TRP A 45 25.14 1.12 12.04
C TRP A 45 24.28 2.25 11.47
N LYS A 46 24.13 2.36 10.14
CA LYS A 46 23.25 3.37 9.52
C LYS A 46 21.79 3.07 9.78
N ARG A 47 21.39 1.79 9.72
CA ARG A 47 20.01 1.36 10.04
C ARG A 47 19.65 1.69 11.50
N GLU A 48 20.56 1.41 12.43
CA GLU A 48 20.42 1.74 13.85
C GLU A 48 20.35 3.26 14.08
N GLN A 49 21.25 4.02 13.45
CA GLN A 49 21.27 5.48 13.55
C GLN A 49 20.00 6.10 12.97
N THR A 50 19.49 5.60 11.84
CA THR A 50 18.23 6.06 11.24
C THR A 50 17.06 5.86 12.21
N LEU A 51 16.91 4.68 12.81
CA LEU A 51 15.83 4.42 13.75
C LEU A 51 15.96 5.24 15.04
N THR A 52 17.20 5.47 15.50
CA THR A 52 17.49 6.38 16.62
C THR A 52 17.02 7.81 16.32
N MET A 53 17.30 8.32 15.12
CA MET A 53 16.86 9.65 14.69
C MET A 53 15.33 9.74 14.55
N ILE A 54 14.69 8.71 13.99
CA ILE A 54 13.23 8.63 13.86
C ILE A 54 12.56 8.72 15.23
N LYS A 55 13.05 7.93 16.20
CA LYS A 55 12.57 7.97 17.58
C LYS A 55 12.83 9.34 18.23
N GLY A 56 14.04 9.87 18.07
CA GLY A 56 14.43 11.19 18.61
C GLY A 56 13.58 12.34 18.07
N ALA A 57 13.06 12.22 16.85
CA ALA A 57 12.13 13.17 16.24
C ALA A 57 10.66 13.00 16.71
N GLY A 58 10.37 12.02 17.56
CA GLY A 58 9.02 11.81 18.13
C GLY A 58 8.07 11.00 17.24
N PHE A 59 8.56 10.39 16.16
CA PHE A 59 7.78 9.42 15.38
C PHE A 59 7.63 8.11 16.15
N VAL A 60 6.49 7.45 15.99
CA VAL A 60 6.23 6.13 16.60
C VAL A 60 5.93 5.04 15.58
N TRP A 61 5.75 5.41 14.31
CA TRP A 61 5.54 4.48 13.21
C TRP A 61 6.63 4.58 12.15
N ILE A 62 6.97 3.44 11.56
CA ILE A 62 7.69 3.37 10.29
C ILE A 62 6.84 2.61 9.27
N LYS A 63 6.82 3.10 8.02
CA LYS A 63 6.34 2.33 6.87
C LYS A 63 7.55 1.76 6.14
N GLN A 64 7.81 0.48 6.36
CA GLN A 64 8.97 -0.23 5.83
C GLN A 64 8.54 -1.13 4.68
N GLN A 65 9.24 -1.04 3.55
CA GLN A 65 9.02 -1.95 2.42
C GLN A 65 9.65 -3.34 2.68
N PHE A 66 8.90 -4.39 2.33
CA PHE A 66 9.27 -5.80 2.29
C PHE A 66 9.07 -6.31 0.85
N PRO A 67 10.06 -6.12 -0.04
CA PRO A 67 9.98 -6.61 -1.41
C PRO A 67 9.93 -8.14 -1.39
N TRP A 68 8.88 -8.75 -1.96
CA TRP A 68 8.74 -10.20 -2.01
C TRP A 68 9.93 -10.85 -2.73
N GLU A 69 10.42 -10.23 -3.80
CA GLU A 69 11.59 -10.68 -4.55
C GLU A 69 12.90 -10.73 -3.77
N GLU A 70 13.05 -9.95 -2.69
CA GLU A 70 14.24 -10.03 -1.81
C GLU A 70 14.14 -11.15 -0.79
N ILE A 71 12.93 -11.66 -0.53
CA ILE A 71 12.66 -12.65 0.51
C ILE A 71 12.52 -14.04 -0.11
N GLU A 72 11.70 -14.22 -1.13
CA GLU A 72 11.48 -15.53 -1.76
C GLU A 72 12.11 -15.55 -3.16
N GLN A 73 13.40 -15.20 -3.25
CA GLN A 73 14.06 -14.91 -4.52
C GLN A 73 14.18 -16.11 -5.48
N PRO A 74 14.65 -17.32 -5.07
CA PRO A 74 15.05 -18.34 -6.05
C PRO A 74 13.87 -19.04 -6.73
N ARG A 75 12.88 -19.45 -5.93
CA ARG A 75 11.61 -20.09 -6.34
C ARG A 75 10.69 -20.17 -5.13
N LYS A 76 9.42 -20.50 -5.38
CA LYS A 76 8.44 -20.75 -4.30
C LYS A 76 9.00 -21.71 -3.25
N GLY A 77 8.87 -21.33 -1.98
CA GLY A 77 9.33 -22.05 -0.80
C GLY A 77 10.83 -21.97 -0.51
N GLN A 78 11.61 -21.16 -1.25
CA GLN A 78 13.05 -21.03 -1.02
C GLN A 78 13.45 -19.66 -0.48
N PHE A 79 14.13 -19.67 0.67
CA PHE A 79 14.49 -18.49 1.45
C PHE A 79 15.99 -18.44 1.78
N PHE A 80 16.82 -18.91 0.86
CA PHE A 80 18.28 -18.92 1.01
C PHE A 80 18.93 -18.25 -0.19
N ASP A 81 19.77 -17.26 0.09
CA ASP A 81 20.56 -16.56 -0.91
C ASP A 81 21.89 -17.30 -1.09
N VAL A 82 22.04 -17.97 -2.22
CA VAL A 82 23.24 -18.73 -2.56
C VAL A 82 24.46 -17.84 -2.84
N LYS A 83 24.25 -16.58 -3.22
CA LYS A 83 25.34 -15.63 -3.52
C LYS A 83 26.02 -15.15 -2.26
N TYR A 84 25.24 -14.89 -1.20
CA TYR A 84 25.75 -14.40 0.08
C TYR A 84 25.77 -15.46 1.18
N VAL A 85 25.31 -16.69 0.90
CA VAL A 85 25.32 -17.84 1.81
C VAL A 85 24.58 -17.52 3.12
N GLN A 86 23.38 -16.94 3.01
CA GLN A 86 22.59 -16.51 4.15
C GLN A 86 21.09 -16.71 3.92
N GLY A 87 20.31 -16.69 5.00
CA GLY A 87 18.85 -16.66 4.90
C GLY A 87 18.39 -15.33 4.32
N THR A 88 17.45 -15.36 3.37
CA THR A 88 16.87 -14.12 2.83
C THR A 88 16.00 -13.41 3.87
N TRP A 89 15.50 -14.12 4.88
CA TRP A 89 14.79 -13.56 6.03
C TRP A 89 15.68 -12.76 6.98
N ASP A 90 16.98 -13.08 7.05
CA ASP A 90 17.88 -12.57 8.11
C ASP A 90 17.89 -11.03 8.16
N LYS A 91 17.94 -10.41 6.98
CA LYS A 91 17.88 -8.95 6.84
C LYS A 91 16.59 -8.38 7.44
N PHE A 92 15.44 -8.98 7.13
CA PHE A 92 14.13 -8.48 7.55
C PHE A 92 13.87 -8.78 9.04
N ASP A 93 14.36 -9.90 9.54
CA ASP A 93 14.33 -10.21 10.97
C ASP A 93 15.10 -9.19 11.80
N GLU A 94 16.27 -8.78 11.30
CA GLU A 94 17.05 -7.71 11.90
C GLU A 94 16.28 -6.38 11.89
N LEU A 95 15.63 -6.01 10.77
CA LEU A 95 14.84 -4.78 10.70
C LEU A 95 13.67 -4.77 11.69
N VAL A 96 12.94 -5.89 11.82
CA VAL A 96 11.85 -6.00 12.80
C VAL A 96 12.41 -5.94 14.23
N ARG A 97 13.55 -6.60 14.51
CA ARG A 97 14.24 -6.51 15.81
C ARG A 97 14.64 -5.08 16.15
N LEU A 98 15.23 -4.35 15.20
CA LEU A 98 15.65 -2.98 15.42
C LEU A 98 14.46 -2.03 15.64
N ALA A 99 13.35 -2.23 14.91
CA ALA A 99 12.12 -1.48 15.15
C ALA A 99 11.57 -1.71 16.57
N ASP A 100 11.50 -2.96 17.02
CA ASP A 100 11.05 -3.31 18.38
C ASP A 100 11.95 -2.69 19.46
N MET A 101 13.27 -2.80 19.31
CA MET A 101 14.23 -2.21 20.25
C MET A 101 14.15 -0.68 20.29
N SER A 102 13.76 -0.07 19.18
CA SER A 102 13.52 1.37 19.10
C SER A 102 12.17 1.77 19.71
N GLY A 103 11.26 0.82 19.96
CA GLY A 103 9.89 1.09 20.37
C GLY A 103 9.03 1.65 19.24
N LEU A 104 9.41 1.38 17.99
CA LEU A 104 8.70 1.84 16.79
C LEU A 104 7.76 0.75 16.28
N LYS A 105 6.52 1.12 15.97
CA LYS A 105 5.54 0.25 15.31
C LYS A 105 5.79 0.24 13.80
N MET A 106 5.50 -0.89 13.15
CA MET A 106 5.78 -1.08 11.73
C MET A 106 4.51 -1.31 10.90
N ILE A 107 4.41 -0.58 9.79
CA ILE A 107 3.59 -0.93 8.63
C ILE A 107 4.51 -1.60 7.62
N ALA A 108 4.29 -2.89 7.35
CA ALA A 108 5.00 -3.62 6.30
C ALA A 108 4.30 -3.39 4.96
N ARG A 109 4.92 -2.61 4.07
CA ARG A 109 4.50 -2.49 2.67
C ARG A 109 5.04 -3.70 1.90
N VAL A 110 4.15 -4.52 1.36
CA VAL A 110 4.51 -5.73 0.63
C VAL A 110 4.13 -5.60 -0.84
N ASP A 111 5.13 -5.74 -1.70
CA ASP A 111 5.05 -5.60 -3.16
C ASP A 111 6.18 -6.37 -3.83
N ARG A 112 6.49 -6.03 -5.10
CA ARG A 112 7.66 -6.52 -5.85
C ARG A 112 7.73 -8.06 -5.95
N PRO A 113 6.86 -8.70 -6.76
CA PRO A 113 6.86 -10.14 -6.91
C PRO A 113 8.15 -10.66 -7.58
N PRO A 114 8.71 -11.79 -7.10
CA PRO A 114 9.89 -12.39 -7.70
C PRO A 114 9.65 -12.79 -9.14
N ALA A 115 10.73 -12.87 -9.93
CA ALA A 115 10.65 -13.21 -11.34
C ALA A 115 10.05 -14.60 -11.62
N TRP A 116 10.10 -15.54 -10.67
CA TRP A 116 9.48 -16.86 -10.83
C TRP A 116 7.95 -16.82 -10.72
N ALA A 117 7.38 -15.79 -10.07
CA ALA A 117 5.94 -15.63 -9.92
C ALA A 117 5.31 -14.89 -11.11
N ARG A 118 6.11 -14.53 -12.13
CA ARG A 118 5.73 -13.70 -13.27
C ARG A 118 6.14 -14.34 -14.60
N LEU A 119 5.19 -14.43 -15.54
CA LEU A 119 5.40 -14.84 -16.92
C LEU A 119 6.08 -13.72 -17.71
N ASP A 120 5.57 -12.49 -17.58
CA ASP A 120 6.21 -11.31 -18.16
C ASP A 120 7.33 -10.77 -17.24
N LYS A 121 8.57 -11.11 -17.61
CA LYS A 121 9.77 -10.69 -16.88
C LYS A 121 10.17 -9.24 -17.18
N THR A 122 9.62 -8.61 -18.22
CA THR A 122 9.94 -7.23 -18.62
C THR A 122 9.27 -6.19 -17.74
N ARG A 123 8.25 -6.58 -16.96
CA ARG A 123 7.50 -5.73 -16.03
C ARG A 123 7.77 -6.18 -14.59
N PRO A 124 8.91 -5.80 -13.99
CA PRO A 124 9.28 -6.22 -12.63
C PRO A 124 8.29 -5.78 -11.54
N GLN A 125 7.50 -4.76 -11.85
CA GLN A 125 6.48 -4.19 -10.99
C GLN A 125 5.11 -4.87 -11.13
N GLY A 126 4.93 -5.81 -12.05
CA GLY A 126 3.64 -6.47 -12.25
C GLY A 126 3.22 -7.37 -11.08
N PRO A 127 1.91 -7.60 -10.89
CA PRO A 127 1.41 -8.61 -9.94
C PRO A 127 1.87 -10.01 -10.37
N PRO A 128 1.81 -11.02 -9.48
CA PRO A 128 2.04 -12.40 -9.87
C PRO A 128 0.91 -12.93 -10.77
N ASP A 129 1.21 -13.86 -11.66
CA ASP A 129 0.17 -14.52 -12.48
C ASP A 129 -0.74 -15.43 -11.64
N ASN A 130 -0.21 -15.98 -10.54
CA ASN A 130 -0.98 -16.76 -9.58
C ASN A 130 -1.07 -16.01 -8.24
N LEU A 131 -2.25 -15.44 -7.97
CA LEU A 131 -2.50 -14.69 -6.74
C LEU A 131 -2.34 -15.53 -5.47
N ASN A 132 -2.50 -16.86 -5.54
CA ASN A 132 -2.29 -17.73 -4.38
C ASN A 132 -0.82 -17.81 -3.98
N ASP A 133 0.13 -17.60 -4.89
CA ASP A 133 1.55 -17.57 -4.54
C ASP A 133 1.86 -16.36 -3.65
N PHE A 134 1.29 -15.19 -3.98
CA PHE A 134 1.39 -14.02 -3.11
C PHE A 134 0.62 -14.19 -1.80
N GLY A 135 -0.53 -14.84 -1.86
CA GLY A 135 -1.28 -15.22 -0.66
C GLY A 135 -0.49 -16.12 0.29
N ASP A 136 0.20 -17.14 -0.24
CA ASP A 136 1.07 -18.03 0.55
C ASP A 136 2.24 -17.26 1.17
N PHE A 137 2.87 -16.37 0.40
CA PHE A 137 3.93 -15.51 0.92
C PHE A 137 3.44 -14.59 2.04
N LEU A 138 2.29 -13.93 1.85
CA LEU A 138 1.69 -13.07 2.87
C LEU A 138 1.29 -13.83 4.14
N PHE A 139 0.80 -15.07 3.99
CA PHE A 139 0.55 -15.96 5.14
C PHE A 139 1.84 -16.23 5.91
N LEU A 140 2.94 -16.56 5.22
CA LEU A 140 4.24 -16.81 5.85
C LEU A 140 4.77 -15.55 6.55
N LEU A 141 4.72 -14.39 5.88
CA LEU A 141 5.18 -13.12 6.42
C LEU A 141 4.40 -12.73 7.68
N ALA A 142 3.07 -12.79 7.63
CA ALA A 142 2.21 -12.46 8.76
C ALA A 142 2.35 -13.47 9.91
N SER A 143 2.58 -14.75 9.60
CA SER A 143 2.85 -15.78 10.63
C SER A 143 4.19 -15.55 11.31
N ARG A 144 5.24 -15.26 10.53
CA ARG A 144 6.61 -15.06 11.03
C ARG A 144 6.71 -13.89 12.02
N TYR A 145 6.01 -12.79 11.72
CA TYR A 145 6.09 -11.57 12.53
C TYR A 145 4.85 -11.33 13.40
N LYS A 146 4.03 -12.37 13.63
CA LYS A 146 2.84 -12.29 14.49
C LYS A 146 3.21 -11.75 15.88
N GLY A 147 2.50 -10.71 16.31
CA GLY A 147 2.74 -10.02 17.58
C GLY A 147 3.79 -8.90 17.53
N ARG A 148 4.56 -8.80 16.43
CA ARG A 148 5.60 -7.77 16.23
C ARG A 148 5.23 -6.81 15.10
N VAL A 149 4.74 -7.37 13.98
CA VAL A 149 4.20 -6.61 12.85
C VAL A 149 2.72 -6.96 12.68
N ASN A 150 1.85 -5.96 12.84
CA ASN A 150 0.40 -6.14 12.76
C ASN A 150 -0.26 -5.28 11.68
N HIS A 151 0.50 -4.57 10.85
CA HIS A 151 -0.06 -3.70 9.79
C HIS A 151 0.62 -4.02 8.46
N PHE A 152 -0.17 -4.43 7.47
CA PHE A 152 0.33 -4.87 6.17
C PHE A 152 -0.31 -4.05 5.06
N GLN A 153 0.48 -3.20 4.38
CA GLN A 153 0.06 -2.51 3.17
C GLN A 153 0.28 -3.42 1.97
N VAL A 154 -0.81 -3.72 1.26
CA VAL A 154 -0.79 -4.61 0.11
C VAL A 154 -0.62 -3.75 -1.13
N TRP A 155 0.59 -3.80 -1.70
CA TRP A 155 0.99 -3.09 -2.91
C TRP A 155 1.31 -1.60 -2.77
N ASN A 156 1.61 -0.95 -3.89
CA ASN A 156 1.82 0.49 -4.03
C ASN A 156 1.20 0.98 -5.33
N GLU A 157 0.38 2.04 -5.25
CA GLU A 157 -0.08 2.84 -6.39
C GLU A 157 -0.48 2.04 -7.64
N PRO A 158 -1.35 1.02 -7.53
CA PRO A 158 -1.73 0.15 -8.66
C PRO A 158 -2.47 0.89 -9.78
N ASN A 159 -2.80 2.18 -9.57
CA ASN A 159 -3.38 3.06 -10.57
C ASN A 159 -2.34 3.68 -11.51
N LEU A 160 -1.04 3.43 -11.29
CA LEU A 160 0.04 3.73 -12.22
C LEU A 160 0.42 2.47 -13.02
N GLY A 161 0.55 2.58 -14.35
CA GLY A 161 0.89 1.45 -15.20
C GLY A 161 2.27 0.87 -14.89
N GLU A 162 3.24 1.72 -14.54
CA GLU A 162 4.57 1.33 -14.09
C GLU A 162 4.58 0.60 -12.76
N GLU A 163 3.56 0.78 -11.90
CA GLU A 163 3.38 0.04 -10.64
C GLU A 163 2.43 -1.16 -10.81
N TRP A 164 2.10 -1.53 -12.05
CA TRP A 164 1.31 -2.71 -12.42
C TRP A 164 1.92 -3.38 -13.66
N THR A 165 1.17 -3.52 -14.76
CA THR A 165 1.61 -4.19 -16.00
C THR A 165 1.60 -3.26 -17.22
N GLY A 166 2.03 -2.02 -17.04
CA GLY A 166 1.95 -0.96 -18.06
C GLY A 166 0.56 -0.38 -18.28
N LYS A 167 -0.47 -0.94 -17.64
CA LYS A 167 -1.84 -0.45 -17.60
C LYS A 167 -2.47 -0.79 -16.24
N PRO A 168 -3.20 0.14 -15.60
CA PRO A 168 -3.92 -0.11 -14.35
C PRO A 168 -5.05 -1.12 -14.52
N ASP A 169 -5.27 -1.95 -13.49
CA ASP A 169 -6.37 -2.92 -13.42
C ASP A 169 -7.01 -2.92 -12.01
N PRO A 170 -8.05 -2.09 -11.78
CA PRO A 170 -8.75 -2.05 -10.49
C PRO A 170 -9.39 -3.38 -10.09
N VAL A 171 -9.85 -4.18 -11.06
CA VAL A 171 -10.49 -5.48 -10.82
C VAL A 171 -9.44 -6.51 -10.39
N GLY A 172 -8.31 -6.58 -11.11
CA GLY A 172 -7.17 -7.42 -10.78
C GLY A 172 -6.57 -7.06 -9.41
N TYR A 173 -6.40 -5.76 -9.12
CA TYR A 173 -5.96 -5.31 -7.80
C TYR A 173 -6.94 -5.74 -6.70
N THR A 174 -8.24 -5.60 -6.92
CA THR A 174 -9.26 -6.02 -5.96
C THR A 174 -9.24 -7.53 -5.71
N ALA A 175 -9.03 -8.34 -6.76
CA ALA A 175 -8.88 -9.78 -6.62
C ALA A 175 -7.63 -10.16 -5.79
N MET A 176 -6.50 -9.49 -6.05
CA MET A 176 -5.27 -9.67 -5.27
C MET A 176 -5.46 -9.26 -3.81
N LEU A 177 -6.12 -8.13 -3.56
CA LEU A 177 -6.41 -7.62 -2.22
C LEU A 177 -7.30 -8.58 -1.42
N LYS A 178 -8.31 -9.20 -2.04
CA LYS A 178 -9.14 -10.26 -1.43
C LYS A 178 -8.32 -11.44 -0.96
N VAL A 179 -7.38 -11.93 -1.79
CA VAL A 179 -6.49 -13.03 -1.44
C VAL A 179 -5.58 -12.62 -0.29
N ALA A 180 -4.95 -11.45 -0.38
CA ALA A 180 -4.09 -10.90 0.67
C ALA A 180 -4.82 -10.81 2.01
N TYR A 181 -6.02 -10.22 2.03
CA TYR A 181 -6.83 -10.08 3.24
C TYR A 181 -7.08 -11.42 3.91
N ARG A 182 -7.60 -12.39 3.15
CA ARG A 182 -7.89 -13.73 3.66
C ARG A 182 -6.65 -14.37 4.27
N ARG A 183 -5.53 -14.40 3.54
CA ARG A 183 -4.32 -15.11 3.96
C ARG A 183 -3.61 -14.43 5.14
N ILE A 184 -3.61 -13.10 5.21
CA ILE A 184 -3.07 -12.37 6.37
C ILE A 184 -3.91 -12.63 7.61
N LYS A 185 -5.24 -12.59 7.51
CA LYS A 185 -6.15 -12.85 8.64
C LYS A 185 -6.09 -14.30 9.12
N GLU A 186 -5.94 -15.27 8.21
CA GLU A 186 -5.70 -16.68 8.56
C GLU A 186 -4.44 -16.85 9.43
N ALA A 187 -3.34 -16.16 9.10
CA ALA A 187 -2.11 -16.21 9.88
C ALA A 187 -2.21 -15.43 11.21
N ASN A 188 -2.76 -14.21 11.14
CA ASN A 188 -2.89 -13.30 12.27
C ASN A 188 -4.26 -12.58 12.23
N PRO A 189 -5.26 -13.06 12.97
CA PRO A 189 -6.58 -12.43 13.03
C PRO A 189 -6.57 -10.98 13.55
N HIS A 190 -5.53 -10.60 14.31
CA HIS A 190 -5.36 -9.24 14.85
C HIS A 190 -4.59 -8.30 13.91
N ALA A 191 -4.10 -8.77 12.77
CA ALA A 191 -3.43 -7.91 11.81
C ALA A 191 -4.43 -7.00 11.09
N SER A 192 -4.04 -5.75 10.86
CA SER A 192 -4.70 -4.79 9.99
C SER A 192 -4.15 -4.90 8.58
N VAL A 193 -5.04 -5.00 7.60
CA VAL A 193 -4.70 -5.01 6.17
C VAL A 193 -5.03 -3.65 5.57
N LEU A 194 -4.03 -2.99 5.01
CA LEU A 194 -4.13 -1.69 4.36
C LEU A 194 -4.20 -1.91 2.84
N ALA A 195 -5.22 -1.34 2.20
CA ALA A 195 -5.19 -1.18 0.75
C ALA A 195 -4.07 -0.21 0.36
N ALA A 196 -3.52 -0.38 -0.85
CA ALA A 196 -2.47 0.46 -1.40
C ALA A 196 -2.98 1.91 -1.47
N PRO A 197 -2.14 2.89 -1.11
CA PRO A 197 -2.43 4.25 -1.49
C PRO A 197 -2.38 4.33 -3.02
N LEU A 198 -3.33 5.07 -3.58
CA LEU A 198 -3.37 5.38 -4.99
C LEU A 198 -2.56 6.65 -5.25
N ALA A 199 -1.83 6.69 -6.36
CA ALA A 199 -1.10 7.88 -6.77
C ALA A 199 -2.08 8.98 -7.15
N MET A 200 -1.93 10.18 -6.60
CA MET A 200 -2.74 11.32 -6.98
C MET A 200 -2.49 11.68 -8.45
N ASN A 201 -3.53 11.61 -9.28
CA ASN A 201 -3.49 12.12 -10.65
C ASN A 201 -4.90 12.50 -11.13
N VAL A 202 -4.96 13.23 -12.25
CA VAL A 202 -6.22 13.57 -12.93
C VAL A 202 -6.23 13.04 -14.36
N GLU A 203 -5.40 12.04 -14.62
CA GLU A 203 -5.16 11.52 -15.95
C GLU A 203 -6.32 10.65 -16.41
N LEU A 204 -6.64 10.77 -17.70
CA LEU A 204 -7.65 9.98 -18.40
C LEU A 204 -7.01 9.02 -19.43
N GLY A 205 -5.68 8.90 -19.38
CA GLY A 205 -4.88 8.11 -20.33
C GLY A 205 -4.99 6.61 -20.06
N PRO A 206 -4.53 5.77 -21.01
CA PRO A 206 -4.59 4.33 -20.84
C PRO A 206 -3.52 3.78 -19.88
N ILE A 207 -2.51 4.58 -19.52
CA ILE A 207 -1.33 4.16 -18.74
C ILE A 207 -1.47 4.52 -17.25
N HIS A 208 -2.21 5.57 -16.91
CA HIS A 208 -2.52 5.96 -15.53
C HIS A 208 -4.03 6.16 -15.40
N LEU A 209 -4.58 5.77 -14.26
CA LEU A 209 -5.99 5.96 -13.96
C LEU A 209 -6.12 6.94 -12.78
N ASN A 210 -7.01 7.92 -12.95
CA ASN A 210 -7.46 8.80 -11.86
C ASN A 210 -7.79 7.95 -10.63
N GLU A 211 -7.24 8.30 -9.47
CA GLU A 211 -7.38 7.49 -8.28
C GLU A 211 -8.82 7.37 -7.79
N MET A 212 -9.67 8.37 -8.04
CA MET A 212 -11.08 8.28 -7.67
C MET A 212 -11.83 7.31 -8.57
N ASP A 213 -11.51 7.28 -9.87
CA ASP A 213 -12.09 6.31 -10.79
C ASP A 213 -11.57 4.89 -10.52
N PHE A 214 -10.29 4.75 -10.16
CA PHE A 214 -9.72 3.49 -9.71
C PHE A 214 -10.41 3.00 -8.43
N LEU A 215 -10.61 3.88 -7.46
CA LEU A 215 -11.29 3.58 -6.19
C LEU A 215 -12.76 3.18 -6.42
N ASP A 216 -13.50 3.93 -7.24
CA ASP A 216 -14.89 3.59 -7.61
C ASP A 216 -14.94 2.19 -8.23
N GLN A 217 -14.03 1.89 -9.16
CA GLN A 217 -13.94 0.57 -9.80
C GLN A 217 -13.53 -0.55 -8.83
N MET A 218 -12.66 -0.27 -7.85
CA MET A 218 -12.37 -1.23 -6.78
C MET A 218 -13.62 -1.58 -5.96
N TYR A 219 -14.42 -0.59 -5.59
CA TYR A 219 -15.66 -0.82 -4.85
C TYR A 219 -16.69 -1.58 -5.67
N LEU A 220 -16.84 -1.26 -6.97
CA LEU A 220 -17.68 -2.01 -7.90
C LEU A 220 -17.20 -3.48 -8.06
N ALA A 221 -15.88 -3.72 -8.03
CA ALA A 221 -15.29 -5.05 -8.03
C ALA A 221 -15.42 -5.78 -6.67
N GLY A 222 -16.04 -5.15 -5.66
CA GLY A 222 -16.32 -5.73 -4.36
C GLY A 222 -15.13 -5.67 -3.38
N ALA A 223 -14.36 -4.59 -3.38
CA ALA A 223 -13.30 -4.36 -2.39
C ALA A 223 -13.83 -4.07 -0.97
N LYS A 224 -15.13 -3.76 -0.81
CA LYS A 224 -15.72 -3.50 0.51
C LYS A 224 -15.58 -4.73 1.41
N GLY A 225 -14.97 -4.56 2.58
CA GLY A 225 -14.74 -5.64 3.54
C GLY A 225 -13.52 -6.51 3.24
N THR A 226 -12.66 -6.12 2.30
CA THR A 226 -11.44 -6.85 1.92
C THR A 226 -10.17 -6.11 2.35
N PHE A 227 -10.29 -5.11 3.21
CA PHE A 227 -9.22 -4.38 3.87
C PHE A 227 -9.79 -3.71 5.14
N ASP A 228 -8.94 -3.43 6.12
CA ASP A 228 -9.34 -2.76 7.36
C ASP A 228 -9.09 -1.24 7.28
N ILE A 229 -8.11 -0.81 6.48
CA ILE A 229 -7.68 0.59 6.32
C ILE A 229 -7.51 0.92 4.83
N LEU A 230 -8.08 2.03 4.38
CA LEU A 230 -7.81 2.62 3.06
C LEU A 230 -6.67 3.63 3.22
N SER A 231 -5.55 3.41 2.53
CA SER A 231 -4.43 4.36 2.51
C SER A 231 -4.65 5.42 1.42
N ALA A 232 -4.14 6.63 1.62
CA ALA A 232 -4.13 7.68 0.61
C ALA A 232 -2.77 8.39 0.57
N ASN A 233 -2.28 8.68 -0.64
CA ASN A 233 -1.20 9.63 -0.84
C ASN A 233 -1.84 11.02 -0.99
N ALA A 234 -1.53 11.94 -0.08
CA ALA A 234 -2.13 13.28 -0.05
C ALA A 234 -1.04 14.35 -0.12
N TYR A 235 -0.35 14.42 -1.25
CA TYR A 235 0.80 15.31 -1.46
C TYR A 235 0.46 16.80 -1.50
N GLY A 236 -0.82 17.19 -1.65
CA GLY A 236 -1.28 18.59 -1.70
C GLY A 236 -0.85 19.38 -2.94
N MET A 237 0.27 18.99 -3.56
CA MET A 237 0.90 19.58 -4.74
C MET A 237 1.14 21.09 -4.55
N ASP A 238 0.66 21.94 -5.46
CA ASP A 238 0.84 23.39 -5.46
C ASP A 238 -0.29 24.14 -4.74
N ARG A 239 -1.20 23.41 -4.07
CA ARG A 239 -2.45 23.95 -3.50
C ARG A 239 -2.43 24.00 -1.98
N SER A 240 -3.27 24.89 -1.42
CA SER A 240 -3.43 24.98 0.03
C SER A 240 -4.02 23.69 0.58
N PRO A 241 -3.58 23.20 1.76
CA PRO A 241 -4.22 22.06 2.43
C PRO A 241 -5.71 22.29 2.75
N THR A 242 -6.18 23.53 2.72
CA THR A 242 -7.57 23.90 3.00
C THR A 242 -8.45 24.00 1.75
N ASP A 243 -7.89 23.91 0.54
CA ASP A 243 -8.65 24.04 -0.72
C ASP A 243 -9.78 23.00 -0.79
N PRO A 244 -10.98 23.33 -1.32
CA PRO A 244 -12.12 22.41 -1.35
C PRO A 244 -11.83 21.12 -2.12
N PRO A 245 -12.41 19.98 -1.71
CA PRO A 245 -12.18 18.72 -2.42
C PRO A 245 -12.71 18.73 -3.84
N SER A 246 -11.93 18.12 -4.76
CA SER A 246 -12.23 18.10 -6.19
C SER A 246 -11.65 16.85 -6.86
N ARG A 247 -12.45 16.19 -7.71
CA ARG A 247 -11.97 15.08 -8.56
C ARG A 247 -11.03 15.55 -9.66
N GLN A 248 -11.09 16.83 -10.04
CA GLN A 248 -10.33 17.39 -11.17
C GLN A 248 -9.11 18.23 -10.75
N THR A 249 -8.85 18.38 -9.45
CA THR A 249 -7.78 19.28 -8.96
C THR A 249 -6.92 18.60 -7.92
N LEU A 250 -5.63 18.40 -8.21
CA LEU A 250 -4.68 17.79 -7.26
C LEU A 250 -4.52 18.70 -6.03
N ASN A 251 -5.10 18.30 -4.91
CA ASN A 251 -5.02 19.00 -3.63
C ASN A 251 -5.10 18.02 -2.47
N PHE A 252 -4.90 18.52 -1.24
CA PHE A 252 -4.82 17.67 -0.05
C PHE A 252 -6.18 17.06 0.34
N ARG A 253 -7.25 17.87 0.26
CA ARG A 253 -8.61 17.44 0.56
C ARG A 253 -9.16 16.79 -0.71
N ARG A 254 -9.31 15.47 -0.74
CA ARG A 254 -9.85 14.72 -1.89
C ARG A 254 -10.91 13.74 -1.42
#